data_AF-A0A452VN57-F1
#
_entry.id   AF-A0A452VN57-F1
#
_cell.length_a   1.000
_cell.length_b   1.000
_cell.length_c   1.000
_cell.angle_alpha   90.00
_cell.angle_beta   90.00
_cell.angle_gamma   90.00
#
_symmetry.space_group_name_H-M   'P 1'
#
loop_
_entity.id
_entity.type
_entity.pdbx_description
1 polymer ?
#
loop_
_entity_poly.entity_id
_entity_poly.type
_entity_poly.pdbx_seq_one_letter_code
_entity_poly.pdbx_strand_id
1 'polypeptide(L)'
;MCKTLNKEWGGETVLLLWESSLVRPPRDTLREELVITPLPSGDVAATFQFRTRWDSDLQREEVSHYRLFPKALGQLISKYSLRELHLSFTQGFWRTRYWGPPFLQAPSGAELWVWFQDTVTDVDKSWKELSNVLSGIFCASLNFIDSTNTVTPTASFKPLGLANGTDHSFLRYAVLPREVVCTENLTPWKKLLPCSSKAGLSVLLKADRLFHTSYHSQAVHIRPVCRNTRCTSISWELRQTLSVVYDAFVTGQGKKDWSLFRMFSRTLTEPCPLASESRVYVDITSYHQDNETLEVNPPPTTTYQDVTLGTLKTYAVYDLLDTAVINNSRNLNLQLKWKSPPANEAPPVPFLYAQRYVSGYGLHSGELNTLLYNAHPYRAFPVLVLDTVPWYLRLYVHTLTLTAKGKENKPSYVHYQPAQDRLQPHLLEMLIQLPPNSATKVSIQFERALLKWTEYTPDPNHGFYVSPSVLSALVPSVVAAKPVDWEESPLFKSLYPVSDSSSYFVRLYTEPLLVNLPTPDFSMPYNVICLTCTVVAVCYGSFYNLLTRTFHIEEPSTGGLAKRLANLIRRARGVPPL
;
A
#
# COMPACT_ATOMS: atom_id res chain seq x y z
N MET A 1 -57.29 43.14 -14.41
CA MET A 1 -58.77 43.13 -14.30
C MET A 1 -59.12 42.27 -13.09
N CYS A 2 -59.63 42.89 -12.01
CA CYS A 2 -60.13 42.31 -10.75
C CYS A 2 -59.15 41.47 -9.89
N LYS A 3 -59.01 41.64 -8.57
CA LYS A 3 -59.64 42.50 -7.57
C LYS A 3 -58.67 42.62 -6.38
N THR A 4 -58.50 43.84 -5.92
CA THR A 4 -57.92 44.24 -4.64
C THR A 4 -58.76 43.72 -3.48
N LEU A 5 -58.10 43.24 -2.42
CA LEU A 5 -58.67 43.12 -1.08
C LEU A 5 -57.60 43.60 -0.10
N ASN A 6 -57.73 44.88 0.27
CA ASN A 6 -56.98 45.51 1.34
C ASN A 6 -57.44 44.94 2.69
N LYS A 7 -56.47 44.55 3.51
CA LYS A 7 -56.59 44.56 4.96
C LYS A 7 -55.20 44.80 5.56
N GLU A 8 -54.89 46.08 5.76
CA GLU A 8 -53.83 46.52 6.67
C GLU A 8 -54.29 46.24 8.10
N TRP A 9 -53.42 45.64 8.94
CA TRP A 9 -53.22 45.97 10.36
C TRP A 9 -51.95 45.27 10.84
N GLY A 10 -51.02 46.04 11.43
CA GLY A 10 -49.91 45.51 12.23
C GLY A 10 -48.56 45.57 11.52
N GLY A 11 -47.89 46.71 11.66
CA GLY A 11 -46.51 46.88 11.20
C GLY A 11 -45.55 46.02 12.02
N GLU A 12 -44.89 45.09 11.35
CA GLU A 12 -43.53 44.70 11.64
C GLU A 12 -42.76 44.77 10.32
N THR A 13 -41.90 45.78 10.22
CA THR A 13 -40.96 45.92 9.12
C THR A 13 -39.96 44.78 9.20
N VAL A 14 -40.23 43.66 8.53
CA VAL A 14 -39.24 42.61 8.31
C VAL A 14 -38.21 43.17 7.34
N LEU A 15 -37.17 43.79 7.90
CA LEU A 15 -35.91 44.07 7.24
C LEU A 15 -35.31 42.73 6.83
N LEU A 16 -35.59 42.30 5.60
CA LEU A 16 -34.79 41.30 4.90
C LEU A 16 -33.44 41.96 4.61
N LEU A 17 -32.56 41.93 5.62
CA LEU A 17 -31.13 42.10 5.41
C LEU A 17 -30.69 40.95 4.51
N TRP A 18 -30.56 41.24 3.22
CA TRP A 18 -29.61 40.53 2.37
C TRP A 18 -28.23 40.75 2.98
N GLU A 19 -27.88 39.93 3.97
CA GLU A 19 -26.48 39.61 4.19
C GLU A 19 -26.01 38.98 2.88
N SER A 20 -25.31 39.80 2.08
CA SER A 20 -24.33 39.28 1.15
C SER A 20 -23.45 38.34 1.97
N SER A 21 -23.73 37.04 1.90
CA SER A 21 -22.85 36.04 2.45
C SER A 21 -21.57 36.20 1.66
N LEU A 22 -20.62 36.94 2.24
CA LEU A 22 -19.21 36.83 1.92
C LEU A 22 -18.93 35.34 2.01
N VAL A 23 -18.89 34.68 0.85
CA VAL A 23 -18.58 33.26 0.73
C VAL A 23 -17.21 33.13 1.35
N ARG A 24 -17.17 32.68 2.61
CA ARG A 24 -15.91 32.33 3.25
C ARG A 24 -15.23 31.34 2.31
N PRO A 25 -13.94 31.53 2.00
CA PRO A 25 -13.23 30.61 1.13
C PRO A 25 -13.48 29.18 1.61
N PRO A 26 -13.68 28.21 0.70
CA PRO A 26 -13.98 26.84 1.10
C PRO A 26 -12.88 26.35 2.06
N ARG A 27 -13.29 25.93 3.26
CA ARG A 27 -12.37 25.42 4.30
C ARG A 27 -11.60 24.16 3.86
N ASP A 28 -12.16 23.41 2.93
CA ASP A 28 -11.58 22.18 2.42
C ASP A 28 -11.27 22.35 0.94
N THR A 29 -10.13 21.84 0.49
CA THR A 29 -9.71 21.87 -0.91
C THR A 29 -9.31 20.47 -1.40
N LEU A 30 -9.66 20.17 -2.64
CA LEU A 30 -9.29 18.93 -3.32
C LEU A 30 -8.45 19.27 -4.56
N ARG A 31 -7.23 18.76 -4.64
CA ARG A 31 -6.40 18.81 -5.86
C ARG A 31 -6.22 17.40 -6.41
N GLU A 32 -6.39 17.24 -7.71
CA GLU A 32 -6.18 15.98 -8.43
C GLU A 32 -5.08 16.16 -9.48
N GLU A 33 -4.12 15.24 -9.50
CA GLU A 33 -3.04 15.23 -10.48
C GLU A 33 -2.83 13.82 -11.04
N LEU A 34 -2.59 13.74 -12.35
CA LEU A 34 -2.11 12.53 -13.03
C LEU A 34 -0.81 12.88 -13.75
N VAL A 35 0.27 12.17 -13.44
CA VAL A 35 1.53 12.26 -14.18
C VAL A 35 1.70 10.99 -15.01
N ILE A 36 1.87 11.15 -16.31
CA ILE A 36 2.20 10.07 -17.24
C ILE A 36 3.66 10.22 -17.64
N THR A 37 4.45 9.19 -17.39
CA THR A 37 5.89 9.18 -17.63
C THR A 37 6.26 8.00 -18.52
N PRO A 38 6.65 8.24 -19.78
CA PRO A 38 7.34 7.23 -20.58
C PRO A 38 8.64 6.84 -19.87
N LEU A 39 8.80 5.55 -19.56
CA LEU A 39 9.96 5.04 -18.84
C LEU A 39 11.08 4.67 -19.81
N PRO A 40 12.34 4.68 -19.35
CA PRO A 40 13.49 4.27 -20.18
C PRO A 40 13.40 2.87 -20.78
N SER A 41 12.72 1.93 -20.11
CA SER A 41 12.47 0.58 -20.62
C SER A 41 11.53 0.54 -21.83
N GLY A 42 10.81 1.63 -22.10
CA GLY A 42 9.70 1.69 -23.06
C GLY A 42 8.33 1.53 -22.41
N ASP A 43 8.26 1.07 -21.16
CA ASP A 43 7.02 0.99 -20.37
C ASP A 43 6.45 2.40 -20.09
N VAL A 44 5.20 2.48 -19.63
CA VAL A 44 4.56 3.75 -19.29
C VAL A 44 4.09 3.73 -17.84
N ALA A 45 4.62 4.64 -17.03
CA ALA A 45 4.14 4.87 -15.67
C ALA A 45 3.00 5.89 -15.67
N ALA A 46 1.95 5.60 -14.90
CA ALA A 46 0.90 6.57 -14.57
C ALA A 46 0.81 6.70 -13.05
N THR A 47 1.05 7.92 -12.55
CA THR A 47 1.03 8.24 -11.12
C THR A 47 -0.09 9.24 -10.85
N PHE A 48 -1.12 8.77 -10.16
CA PHE A 48 -2.24 9.57 -9.67
C PHE A 48 -1.95 10.06 -8.27
N GLN A 49 -2.26 11.33 -8.00
CA GLN A 49 -2.21 11.92 -6.67
C GLN A 49 -3.46 12.76 -6.42
N PHE A 50 -4.10 12.51 -5.27
CA PHE A 50 -5.25 13.27 -4.81
C PHE A 50 -4.90 13.86 -3.45
N ARG A 51 -4.95 15.19 -3.32
CA ARG A 51 -4.72 15.91 -2.06
C ARG A 51 -6.03 16.48 -1.58
N THR A 52 -6.54 15.98 -0.45
CA THR A 52 -7.67 16.58 0.28
C THR A 52 -7.13 17.27 1.52
N ARG A 53 -7.27 18.59 1.57
CA ARG A 53 -6.90 19.40 2.74
C ARG A 53 -8.15 19.71 3.56
N TRP A 54 -8.03 19.57 4.88
CA TRP A 54 -9.08 19.82 5.85
C TRP A 54 -8.61 20.85 6.88
N ASP A 55 -9.18 22.05 6.81
CA ASP A 55 -8.86 23.15 7.72
C ASP A 55 -9.70 23.07 9.00
N SER A 56 -9.42 22.06 9.85
CA SER A 56 -9.99 21.93 11.20
C SER A 56 -8.89 21.78 12.25
N ASP A 57 -9.09 22.43 13.40
CA ASP A 57 -8.22 22.34 14.57
C ASP A 57 -8.80 21.29 15.54
N LEU A 58 -8.45 20.02 15.32
CA LEU A 58 -8.97 18.87 16.08
C LEU A 58 -8.77 19.00 17.60
N GLN A 59 -7.82 19.83 18.05
CA GLN A 59 -7.56 20.02 19.48
C GLN A 59 -8.47 21.08 20.13
N ARG A 60 -9.16 21.91 19.34
CA ARG A 60 -10.00 23.00 19.85
C ARG A 60 -11.49 22.83 19.55
N GLU A 61 -11.85 22.07 18.53
CA GLU A 61 -13.25 21.89 18.12
C GLU A 61 -13.82 20.56 18.66
N GLU A 62 -14.79 20.62 19.60
CA GLU A 62 -15.51 19.44 20.11
C GLU A 62 -16.35 18.73 19.04
N VAL A 63 -16.78 19.46 18.00
CA VAL A 63 -17.55 18.96 16.87
C VAL A 63 -16.85 19.36 15.58
N SER A 64 -16.44 18.36 14.80
CA SER A 64 -15.75 18.58 13.53
C SER A 64 -16.67 18.22 12.35
N HIS A 65 -16.81 19.17 11.40
CA HIS A 65 -17.59 18.96 10.19
C HIS A 65 -16.68 18.44 9.07
N TYR A 66 -17.11 17.33 8.45
CA TYR A 66 -16.42 16.69 7.33
C TYR A 66 -17.12 17.04 6.02
N ARG A 67 -16.51 17.90 5.18
CA ARG A 67 -17.06 18.23 3.86
C ARG A 67 -16.40 17.37 2.77
N LEU A 68 -15.09 17.53 2.57
CA LEU A 68 -14.34 16.73 1.59
C LEU A 68 -13.54 15.61 2.25
N PHE A 69 -13.05 15.85 3.47
CA PHE A 69 -12.27 14.86 4.18
C PHE A 69 -13.13 13.67 4.64
N PRO A 70 -12.69 12.41 4.44
CA PRO A 70 -13.46 11.24 4.85
C PRO A 70 -13.65 11.15 6.37
N LYS A 71 -14.91 11.16 6.82
CA LYS A 71 -15.28 11.05 8.25
C LYS A 71 -14.63 9.83 8.93
N ALA A 72 -14.58 8.68 8.26
CA ALA A 72 -14.00 7.46 8.81
C ALA A 72 -12.52 7.64 9.21
N LEU A 73 -11.73 8.34 8.38
CA LEU A 73 -10.33 8.62 8.68
C LEU A 73 -10.19 9.71 9.74
N GLY A 74 -11.05 10.74 9.70
CA GLY A 74 -11.05 11.80 10.70
C GLY A 74 -11.33 11.31 12.12
N GLN A 75 -12.32 10.42 12.25
CA GLN A 75 -12.64 9.76 13.52
C GLN A 75 -11.51 8.85 14.00
N LEU A 76 -10.82 8.18 13.07
CA LEU A 76 -9.68 7.33 13.38
C LEU A 76 -8.50 8.15 13.93
N ILE A 77 -8.18 9.30 13.32
CA ILE A 77 -7.12 10.21 13.80
C ILE A 77 -7.40 10.67 15.22
N SER A 78 -8.64 11.11 15.49
CA SER A 78 -9.05 11.60 16.82
C SER A 78 -9.07 10.47 17.85
N LYS A 79 -9.67 9.32 17.54
CA LYS A 79 -9.82 8.19 18.47
C LYS A 79 -8.48 7.61 18.93
N TYR A 80 -7.53 7.45 18.00
CA TYR A 80 -6.22 6.86 18.30
C TYR A 80 -5.13 7.91 18.54
N SER A 81 -5.49 9.20 18.62
CA SER A 81 -4.55 10.32 18.79
C SER A 81 -3.36 10.22 17.83
N LEU A 82 -3.65 10.06 16.54
CA LEU A 82 -2.61 9.94 15.53
C LEU A 82 -1.99 11.29 15.22
N ARG A 83 -0.69 11.29 15.00
CA ARG A 83 0.04 12.41 14.41
C ARG A 83 0.14 12.22 12.90
N GLU A 84 0.62 11.06 12.46
CA GLU A 84 0.75 10.73 11.03
C GLU A 84 0.40 9.27 10.80
N LEU A 85 -0.17 8.99 9.63
CA LEU A 85 -0.52 7.63 9.21
C LEU A 85 -0.16 7.44 7.75
N HIS A 86 0.57 6.38 7.46
CA HIS A 86 0.98 6.04 6.11
C HIS A 86 0.72 4.55 5.89
N LEU A 87 -0.18 4.26 4.96
CA LEU A 87 -0.56 2.91 4.57
C LEU A 87 -0.37 2.77 3.07
N SER A 88 0.34 1.74 2.64
CA SER A 88 0.46 1.39 1.22
C SER A 88 0.18 -0.09 1.01
N PHE A 89 -0.37 -0.40 -0.17
CA PHE A 89 -0.53 -1.75 -0.69
C PHE A 89 0.13 -1.77 -2.05
N THR A 90 0.99 -2.74 -2.30
CA THR A 90 1.71 -2.84 -3.57
C THR A 90 1.75 -4.27 -4.08
N GLN A 91 1.48 -4.42 -5.37
CA GLN A 91 1.70 -5.63 -6.14
C GLN A 91 2.86 -5.39 -7.11
N GLY A 92 3.85 -6.28 -7.07
CA GLY A 92 5.06 -6.17 -7.87
C GLY A 92 6.16 -5.37 -7.19
N PHE A 93 7.24 -5.12 -7.93
CA PHE A 93 8.44 -4.45 -7.44
C PHE A 93 8.84 -3.31 -8.39
N TRP A 94 9.10 -2.12 -7.85
CA TRP A 94 9.60 -1.01 -8.65
C TRP A 94 11.04 -1.27 -9.07
N ARG A 95 11.24 -1.57 -10.36
CA ARG A 95 12.54 -1.90 -10.93
C ARG A 95 13.36 -0.63 -11.18
N THR A 96 13.91 -0.03 -10.11
CA THR A 96 14.62 1.27 -10.16
C THR A 96 15.68 1.32 -11.26
N ARG A 97 16.44 0.22 -11.46
CA ARG A 97 17.47 0.15 -12.51
C ARG A 97 16.93 0.36 -13.94
N TYR A 98 15.69 -0.06 -14.22
CA TYR A 98 15.09 -0.01 -15.56
C TYR A 98 14.08 1.12 -15.72
N TRP A 99 13.37 1.47 -14.63
CA TRP A 99 12.32 2.49 -14.62
C TRP A 99 12.81 3.84 -14.11
N GLY A 100 14.02 3.91 -13.55
CA GLY A 100 14.55 5.11 -12.91
C GLY A 100 13.97 5.34 -11.50
N PRO A 101 14.29 6.48 -10.88
CA PRO A 101 13.80 6.81 -9.54
C PRO A 101 12.28 7.10 -9.57
N PRO A 102 11.48 6.48 -8.69
CA PRO A 102 10.06 6.78 -8.58
C PRO A 102 9.82 8.10 -7.84
N PHE A 103 8.68 8.76 -8.09
CA PHE A 103 8.22 9.88 -7.24
C PHE A 103 7.93 9.41 -5.82
N LEU A 104 7.26 8.27 -5.71
CA LEU A 104 6.93 7.57 -4.46
C LEU A 104 7.04 6.07 -4.73
N GLN A 105 7.77 5.37 -3.88
CA GLN A 105 7.83 3.92 -3.86
C GLN A 105 7.18 3.40 -2.58
N ALA A 106 6.62 2.19 -2.68
CA ALA A 106 6.21 1.36 -1.56
C ALA A 106 6.78 -0.05 -1.75
N PRO A 107 7.02 -0.80 -0.65
CA PRO A 107 7.47 -2.18 -0.73
C PRO A 107 6.36 -3.08 -1.25
N SER A 108 6.72 -4.24 -1.82
CA SER A 108 5.74 -5.27 -2.19
C SER A 108 5.00 -5.76 -0.95
N GLY A 109 3.68 -5.93 -1.07
CA GLY A 109 2.79 -6.24 0.04
C GLY A 109 2.20 -4.99 0.68
N ALA A 110 1.79 -5.10 1.94
CA ALA A 110 1.25 -3.99 2.72
C ALA A 110 2.33 -3.39 3.61
N GLU A 111 2.43 -2.07 3.67
CA GLU A 111 3.30 -1.34 4.60
C GLU A 111 2.44 -0.37 5.40
N LEU A 112 2.61 -0.40 6.72
CA LEU A 112 1.95 0.51 7.63
C LEU A 112 2.99 1.12 8.56
N TRP A 113 3.02 2.45 8.60
CA TRP A 113 3.74 3.17 9.63
C TRP A 113 2.99 4.38 10.12
N VAL A 114 3.05 4.57 11.43
CA VAL A 114 2.19 5.50 12.15
C VAL A 114 3.02 6.18 13.22
N TRP A 115 2.85 7.50 13.30
CA TRP A 115 3.30 8.31 14.43
C TRP A 115 2.11 8.61 15.31
N PHE A 116 2.19 8.22 16.58
CA PHE A 116 1.22 8.60 17.59
C PHE A 116 1.56 9.98 18.18
N GLN A 117 0.57 10.64 18.76
CA GLN A 117 0.81 11.84 19.58
C GLN A 117 1.47 11.45 20.90
N ASP A 118 2.19 12.39 21.48
CA ASP A 118 2.85 12.26 22.79
C ASP A 118 1.88 12.05 23.96
N THR A 119 0.59 12.29 23.75
CA THR A 119 -0.50 12.03 24.70
C THR A 119 -0.82 10.56 24.88
N VAL A 120 -0.39 9.68 23.97
CA VAL A 120 -0.72 8.25 24.00
C VAL A 120 0.13 7.52 25.03
N THR A 121 -0.50 6.96 26.06
CA THR A 121 0.21 6.23 27.13
C THR A 121 0.64 4.82 26.72
N ASP A 122 -0.21 4.10 25.98
CA ASP A 122 0.04 2.73 25.51
C ASP A 122 -0.05 2.68 23.98
N VAL A 123 1.13 2.82 23.37
CA VAL A 123 1.29 2.86 21.91
C VAL A 123 1.05 1.48 21.30
N ASP A 124 1.47 0.39 21.95
CA ASP A 124 1.36 -0.96 21.40
C ASP A 124 -0.09 -1.46 21.37
N LYS A 125 -0.87 -1.14 22.41
CA LYS A 125 -2.31 -1.41 22.40
C LYS A 125 -3.02 -0.60 21.31
N SER A 126 -2.71 0.70 21.22
CA SER A 126 -3.29 1.59 20.21
C SER A 126 -2.93 1.14 18.79
N TRP A 127 -1.70 0.67 18.58
CA TRP A 127 -1.21 0.10 17.34
C TRP A 127 -2.00 -1.16 16.92
N LYS A 128 -2.18 -2.11 17.84
CA LYS A 128 -2.95 -3.33 17.57
C LYS A 128 -4.42 -3.06 17.28
N GLU A 129 -5.04 -2.14 18.01
CA GLU A 129 -6.43 -1.76 17.75
C GLU A 129 -6.57 -1.03 16.41
N LEU A 130 -5.62 -0.13 16.10
CA LEU A 130 -5.57 0.60 14.84
C LEU A 130 -5.43 -0.33 13.64
N SER A 131 -4.51 -1.30 13.68
CA SER A 131 -4.29 -2.24 12.57
C SER A 131 -5.55 -3.07 12.28
N ASN A 132 -6.28 -3.49 13.32
CA ASN A 132 -7.57 -4.18 13.20
C ASN A 132 -8.67 -3.30 12.59
N VAL A 133 -8.75 -2.01 12.95
CA VAL A 133 -9.73 -1.09 12.34
C VAL A 133 -9.39 -0.80 10.88
N LEU A 134 -8.11 -0.57 10.56
CA LEU A 134 -7.66 -0.34 9.19
C LEU A 134 -7.90 -1.56 8.29
N SER A 135 -7.74 -2.77 8.83
CA SER A 135 -8.09 -4.03 8.16
C SER A 135 -9.55 -4.00 7.65
N GLY A 136 -10.49 -3.56 8.49
CA GLY A 136 -11.90 -3.41 8.11
C GLY A 136 -12.18 -2.27 7.13
N ILE A 137 -11.50 -1.11 7.28
CA ILE A 137 -11.69 0.05 6.39
C ILE A 137 -11.21 -0.25 4.97
N PHE A 138 -10.05 -0.90 4.84
CA PHE A 138 -9.41 -1.15 3.54
C PHE A 138 -9.66 -2.56 3.00
N CYS A 139 -10.43 -3.40 3.69
CA CYS A 139 -10.67 -4.81 3.32
C CYS A 139 -9.37 -5.60 3.13
N ALA A 140 -8.41 -5.43 4.04
CA ALA A 140 -7.07 -6.03 3.97
C ALA A 140 -6.76 -6.81 5.24
N SER A 141 -5.82 -7.75 5.20
CA SER A 141 -5.44 -8.59 6.33
C SER A 141 -4.42 -7.91 7.28
N LEU A 142 -4.59 -6.61 7.55
CA LEU A 142 -3.71 -5.83 8.43
C LEU A 142 -3.78 -6.29 9.90
N ASN A 143 -4.78 -7.09 10.25
CA ASN A 143 -4.90 -7.76 11.56
C ASN A 143 -3.77 -8.79 11.83
N PHE A 144 -3.01 -9.20 10.80
CA PHE A 144 -1.79 -9.99 10.97
C PHE A 144 -0.57 -9.15 11.40
N ILE A 145 -0.70 -7.82 11.50
CA ILE A 145 0.31 -6.98 12.14
C ILE A 145 0.24 -7.21 13.64
N ASP A 146 1.32 -7.74 14.20
CA ASP A 146 1.49 -8.03 15.62
C ASP A 146 2.91 -7.67 16.08
N SER A 147 3.28 -8.02 17.31
CA SER A 147 4.61 -7.69 17.82
C SER A 147 5.73 -8.39 17.03
N THR A 148 5.47 -9.54 16.39
CA THR A 148 6.48 -10.35 15.70
C THR A 148 6.96 -9.74 14.37
N ASN A 149 6.20 -8.81 13.81
CA ASN A 149 6.51 -8.09 12.57
C ASN A 149 6.50 -6.56 12.71
N THR A 150 6.33 -6.05 13.92
CA THR A 150 6.38 -4.61 14.22
C THR A 150 7.76 -4.22 14.75
N VAL A 151 8.28 -3.08 14.30
CA VAL A 151 9.53 -2.48 14.77
C VAL A 151 9.37 -0.98 15.05
N THR A 152 10.34 -0.42 15.77
CA THR A 152 10.44 1.01 16.10
C THR A 152 11.73 1.61 15.51
N PRO A 153 11.75 1.98 14.21
CA PRO A 153 12.91 2.58 13.57
C PRO A 153 13.36 3.86 14.27
N THR A 154 14.66 4.01 14.48
CA THR A 154 15.25 5.16 15.19
C THR A 154 15.85 6.21 14.27
N ALA A 155 16.03 5.91 12.98
CA ALA A 155 16.64 6.84 12.04
C ALA A 155 15.92 6.93 10.68
N SER A 156 15.49 5.79 10.09
CA SER A 156 15.05 5.74 8.68
C SER A 156 13.73 6.46 8.39
N PHE A 157 12.85 6.52 9.40
CA PHE A 157 11.56 7.18 9.31
C PHE A 157 11.56 8.43 10.17
N LYS A 158 11.26 9.56 9.53
CA LYS A 158 11.01 10.85 10.17
C LYS A 158 9.60 11.30 9.83
N PRO A 159 8.94 12.08 10.71
CA PRO A 159 7.65 12.68 10.39
C PRO A 159 7.73 13.50 9.09
N LEU A 160 6.72 13.38 8.23
CA LEU A 160 6.64 14.09 6.95
C LEU A 160 5.84 15.38 7.03
N GLY A 161 5.06 15.56 8.08
CA GLY A 161 4.31 16.76 8.41
C GLY A 161 4.96 17.58 9.52
N LEU A 162 4.13 18.30 10.26
CA LEU A 162 4.58 19.14 11.37
C LEU A 162 4.95 18.30 12.59
N ALA A 163 6.24 18.29 12.93
CA ALA A 163 6.74 17.64 14.12
C ALA A 163 7.70 18.49 14.97
N ASN A 164 7.27 18.77 16.21
CA ASN A 164 8.13 19.32 17.27
C ASN A 164 8.76 18.15 18.02
N GLY A 165 9.95 17.71 17.59
CA GLY A 165 10.68 16.59 18.20
C GLY A 165 10.44 15.23 17.54
N THR A 166 11.42 14.35 17.69
CA THR A 166 11.48 13.01 17.09
C THR A 166 11.65 11.96 18.18
N ASP A 167 10.66 11.82 19.06
CA ASP A 167 10.65 10.66 19.97
C ASP A 167 10.10 9.45 19.22
N HIS A 168 11.01 8.57 18.81
CA HIS A 168 10.72 7.35 18.07
C HIS A 168 9.92 6.32 18.88
N SER A 169 9.75 6.51 20.19
CA SER A 169 8.89 5.67 21.02
C SER A 169 7.42 5.67 20.55
N PHE A 170 7.00 6.74 19.88
CA PHE A 170 5.66 6.91 19.29
C PHE A 170 5.56 6.45 17.82
N LEU A 171 6.63 5.93 17.23
CA LEU A 171 6.60 5.36 15.88
C LEU A 171 6.32 3.86 15.96
N ARG A 172 5.47 3.35 15.07
CA ARG A 172 5.39 1.92 14.76
C ARG A 172 5.49 1.73 13.25
N TYR A 173 6.25 0.72 12.84
CA TYR A 173 6.44 0.34 11.44
C TYR A 173 6.29 -1.17 11.30
N ALA A 174 5.50 -1.62 10.31
CA ALA A 174 5.37 -3.02 9.94
C ALA A 174 5.16 -3.19 8.43
N VAL A 175 5.58 -4.34 7.93
CA VAL A 175 5.37 -4.76 6.54
C VAL A 175 4.83 -6.18 6.51
N LEU A 176 3.82 -6.42 5.68
CA LEU A 176 3.27 -7.73 5.36
C LEU A 176 3.52 -8.03 3.88
N PRO A 177 4.64 -8.69 3.52
CA PRO A 177 4.98 -8.94 2.11
C PRO A 177 3.96 -9.79 1.35
N ARG A 178 3.17 -10.60 2.08
CA ARG A 178 2.12 -11.47 1.52
C ARG A 178 0.82 -10.74 1.22
N GLU A 179 0.58 -9.60 1.87
CA GLU A 179 -0.66 -8.83 1.71
C GLU A 179 -0.54 -7.88 0.51
N VAL A 180 -0.63 -8.43 -0.70
CA VAL A 180 -0.57 -7.65 -1.94
C VAL A 180 -1.88 -6.88 -2.19
N VAL A 181 -1.87 -5.92 -3.13
CA VAL A 181 -3.11 -5.23 -3.52
C VAL A 181 -4.10 -6.22 -4.12
N CYS A 182 -5.34 -6.16 -3.65
CA CYS A 182 -6.49 -6.89 -4.19
C CYS A 182 -7.55 -5.93 -4.74
N THR A 183 -8.42 -6.42 -5.62
CA THR A 183 -9.50 -5.61 -6.23
C THR A 183 -10.47 -5.03 -5.18
N GLU A 184 -10.60 -5.75 -4.07
CA GLU A 184 -11.38 -5.47 -2.90
C GLU A 184 -10.85 -4.26 -2.13
N ASN A 185 -9.54 -3.96 -2.21
CA ASN A 185 -8.95 -2.79 -1.56
C ASN A 185 -9.15 -1.51 -2.37
N LEU A 186 -9.28 -1.61 -3.70
CA LEU A 186 -9.44 -0.44 -4.56
C LEU A 186 -10.78 0.26 -4.32
N THR A 187 -11.86 -0.51 -4.09
CA THR A 187 -13.19 0.04 -3.84
C THR A 187 -13.26 0.95 -2.60
N PRO A 188 -12.84 0.53 -1.39
CA PRO A 188 -12.80 1.41 -0.22
C PRO A 188 -11.82 2.56 -0.40
N TRP A 189 -10.68 2.35 -1.05
CA TRP A 189 -9.73 3.43 -1.35
C TRP A 189 -10.36 4.52 -2.22
N LYS A 190 -11.10 4.16 -3.27
CA LYS A 190 -11.85 5.10 -4.12
C LYS A 190 -13.01 5.76 -3.40
N LYS A 191 -13.63 5.11 -2.41
CA LYS A 191 -14.71 5.71 -1.60
C LYS A 191 -14.24 6.88 -0.74
N LEU A 192 -12.93 6.98 -0.47
CA LEU A 192 -12.35 8.12 0.25
C LEU A 192 -12.25 9.38 -0.62
N LEU A 193 -12.28 9.25 -1.95
CA LEU A 193 -12.24 10.41 -2.85
C LEU A 193 -13.62 11.11 -2.88
N PRO A 194 -13.69 12.45 -2.82
CA PRO A 194 -14.97 13.18 -2.83
C PRO A 194 -15.85 12.89 -4.06
N CYS A 195 -15.24 12.74 -5.23
CA CYS A 195 -15.93 12.35 -6.48
C CYS A 195 -15.98 10.83 -6.73
N SER A 196 -15.41 10.05 -5.80
CA SER A 196 -15.28 8.60 -5.81
C SER A 196 -14.78 7.98 -7.12
N SER A 197 -15.67 7.61 -8.03
CA SER A 197 -15.36 7.08 -9.35
C SER A 197 -16.24 7.66 -10.45
N LYS A 198 -16.96 8.75 -10.15
CA LYS A 198 -18.01 9.30 -11.01
C LYS A 198 -17.48 10.39 -11.93
N ALA A 199 -16.55 11.23 -11.43
CA ALA A 199 -16.00 12.37 -12.14
C ALA A 199 -14.50 12.56 -11.82
N GLY A 200 -13.82 13.36 -12.64
CA GLY A 200 -12.40 13.67 -12.48
C GLY A 200 -11.47 12.52 -12.85
N LEU A 201 -10.23 12.57 -12.36
CA LEU A 201 -9.19 11.59 -12.70
C LEU A 201 -9.53 10.17 -12.19
N SER A 202 -10.36 10.09 -11.14
CA SER A 202 -10.80 8.84 -10.52
C SER A 202 -11.59 7.91 -11.45
N VAL A 203 -12.13 8.43 -12.56
CA VAL A 203 -12.87 7.67 -13.60
C VAL A 203 -11.96 6.68 -14.33
N LEU A 204 -10.67 7.00 -14.46
CA LEU A 204 -9.67 6.13 -15.10
C LEU A 204 -9.35 4.89 -14.25
N LEU A 205 -9.65 4.92 -12.95
CA LEU A 205 -9.24 3.89 -11.99
C LEU A 205 -10.15 2.65 -12.05
N LYS A 206 -10.03 1.86 -13.11
CA LYS A 206 -10.84 0.65 -13.35
C LYS A 206 -10.04 -0.60 -12.99
N ALA A 207 -10.54 -1.41 -12.06
CA ALA A 207 -9.83 -2.58 -11.52
C ALA A 207 -9.29 -3.50 -12.63
N ASP A 208 -10.15 -3.92 -13.56
CA ASP A 208 -9.82 -4.76 -14.72
C ASP A 208 -8.47 -4.37 -15.38
N ARG A 209 -8.24 -3.09 -15.67
CA ARG A 209 -6.98 -2.66 -16.29
C ARG A 209 -5.83 -2.45 -15.33
N LEU A 210 -6.08 -2.02 -14.10
CA LEU A 210 -5.04 -1.73 -13.13
C LEU A 210 -4.32 -3.01 -12.66
N PHE A 211 -5.04 -4.12 -12.47
CA PHE A 211 -4.47 -5.37 -11.96
C PHE A 211 -3.75 -6.23 -13.02
N HIS A 212 -3.79 -5.81 -14.30
CA HIS A 212 -2.99 -6.39 -15.39
C HIS A 212 -1.67 -5.65 -15.64
N THR A 213 -1.29 -4.71 -14.76
CA THR A 213 -0.06 -3.94 -14.87
C THR A 213 1.13 -4.67 -14.24
N SER A 214 2.35 -4.31 -14.64
CA SER A 214 3.57 -4.92 -14.09
C SER A 214 3.89 -4.46 -12.67
N TYR A 215 3.32 -3.32 -12.27
CA TYR A 215 3.43 -2.74 -10.94
C TYR A 215 2.15 -1.97 -10.64
N HIS A 216 1.58 -2.19 -9.46
CA HIS A 216 0.41 -1.47 -8.97
C HIS A 216 0.61 -1.16 -7.49
N SER A 217 0.66 0.11 -7.14
CA SER A 217 0.73 0.56 -5.76
C SER A 217 -0.36 1.58 -5.49
N GLN A 218 -1.10 1.39 -4.40
CA GLN A 218 -2.05 2.36 -3.88
C GLN A 218 -1.70 2.69 -2.44
N ALA A 219 -1.75 3.97 -2.07
CA ALA A 219 -1.40 4.40 -0.73
C ALA A 219 -2.30 5.54 -0.23
N VAL A 220 -2.31 5.68 1.09
CA VAL A 220 -2.98 6.72 1.85
C VAL A 220 -1.98 7.27 2.85
N HIS A 221 -1.76 8.57 2.81
CA HIS A 221 -0.89 9.29 3.73
C HIS A 221 -1.70 10.41 4.40
N ILE A 222 -1.63 10.48 5.71
CA ILE A 222 -2.28 11.50 6.51
C ILE A 222 -1.23 12.18 7.36
N ARG A 223 -1.15 13.51 7.28
CA ARG A 223 -0.20 14.30 8.05
C ARG A 223 -0.75 15.70 8.36
N PRO A 224 -0.25 16.36 9.42
CA PRO A 224 -0.53 17.75 9.69
C PRO A 224 0.35 18.65 8.80
N VAL A 225 -0.25 19.71 8.26
CA VAL A 225 0.41 20.72 7.43
C VAL A 225 0.09 22.12 7.94
N CYS A 226 0.96 23.10 7.64
CA CYS A 226 0.69 24.49 8.00
C CYS A 226 -0.48 25.01 7.17
N ARG A 227 -1.45 25.67 7.80
CA ARG A 227 -2.54 26.33 7.08
C ARG A 227 -2.08 27.59 6.36
N ASN A 228 -1.14 28.31 6.98
CA ASN A 228 -0.60 29.59 6.53
C ASN A 228 0.94 29.54 6.56
N THR A 229 1.61 30.43 5.83
CA THR A 229 3.08 30.53 5.78
C THR A 229 3.75 30.71 7.14
N ARG A 230 3.08 31.38 8.09
CA ARG A 230 3.57 31.56 9.48
C ARG A 230 3.30 30.36 10.39
N CYS A 231 2.65 29.31 9.89
CA CYS A 231 2.29 28.09 10.61
C CYS A 231 1.59 28.30 11.97
N THR A 232 0.79 29.37 12.11
CA THR A 232 0.05 29.68 13.35
C THR A 232 -1.17 28.80 13.56
N SER A 233 -1.67 28.18 12.49
CA SER A 233 -2.77 27.23 12.50
C SER A 233 -2.41 26.01 11.66
N ILE A 234 -2.95 24.87 12.07
CA ILE A 234 -2.68 23.56 11.48
C ILE A 234 -3.90 23.12 10.67
N SER A 235 -3.63 22.39 9.59
CA SER A 235 -4.63 21.71 8.78
C SER A 235 -4.19 20.27 8.57
N TRP A 236 -5.14 19.39 8.22
CA TRP A 236 -4.86 17.99 7.93
C TRP A 236 -4.81 17.77 6.42
N GLU A 237 -3.78 17.07 5.98
CA GLU A 237 -3.63 16.66 4.59
C GLU A 237 -3.86 15.14 4.49
N LEU A 238 -4.84 14.74 3.67
CA LEU A 238 -4.99 13.39 3.16
C LEU A 238 -4.44 13.35 1.73
N ARG A 239 -3.33 12.62 1.55
CA ARG A 239 -2.76 12.32 0.24
C ARG A 239 -3.05 10.88 -0.13
N GLN A 240 -3.81 10.68 -1.19
CA GLN A 240 -4.04 9.37 -1.80
C GLN A 240 -3.22 9.27 -3.07
N THR A 241 -2.45 8.20 -3.22
CA THR A 241 -1.60 7.99 -4.40
C THR A 241 -1.88 6.64 -5.03
N LEU A 242 -1.87 6.59 -6.35
CA LEU A 242 -1.95 5.34 -7.10
C LEU A 242 -0.93 5.38 -8.24
N SER A 243 0.02 4.45 -8.21
CA SER A 243 1.08 4.34 -9.20
C SER A 243 0.96 3.02 -9.94
N VAL A 244 0.90 3.06 -11.26
CA VAL A 244 0.87 1.86 -12.10
C VAL A 244 1.89 1.93 -13.23
N VAL A 245 2.43 0.77 -13.62
CA VAL A 245 3.32 0.65 -14.78
C VAL A 245 2.72 -0.30 -15.81
N TYR A 246 2.36 0.25 -16.96
CA TYR A 246 1.88 -0.51 -18.10
C TYR A 246 3.04 -0.99 -18.95
N ASP A 247 3.03 -2.29 -19.27
CA ASP A 247 3.90 -2.88 -20.28
C ASP A 247 3.48 -2.35 -21.65
N ALA A 248 4.35 -1.57 -22.28
CA ALA A 248 4.06 -0.95 -23.58
C ALA A 248 4.00 -1.98 -24.72
N PHE A 249 4.70 -3.11 -24.61
CA PHE A 249 4.66 -4.14 -25.65
C PHE A 249 3.31 -4.86 -25.66
N VAL A 250 2.78 -5.20 -24.49
CA VAL A 250 1.48 -5.84 -24.34
C VAL A 250 0.34 -4.87 -24.69
N THR A 251 0.44 -3.61 -24.26
CA THR A 251 -0.62 -2.62 -24.48
C THR A 251 -0.60 -1.98 -25.87
N GLY A 252 0.55 -1.96 -26.54
CA GLY A 252 0.78 -1.25 -27.80
C GLY A 252 0.80 -2.10 -29.07
N GLN A 253 0.54 -3.41 -28.97
CA GLN A 253 0.61 -4.35 -30.12
C GLN A 253 1.95 -4.23 -30.88
N GLY A 254 3.06 -4.07 -30.16
CA GLY A 254 4.39 -3.90 -30.74
C GLY A 254 4.80 -2.47 -31.11
N LYS A 255 3.91 -1.47 -30.96
CA LYS A 255 4.25 -0.03 -31.05
C LYS A 255 4.34 0.58 -29.66
N LYS A 256 5.30 1.47 -29.41
CA LYS A 256 5.46 2.18 -28.12
C LYS A 256 4.45 3.32 -27.90
N ASP A 257 3.38 3.36 -28.70
CA ASP A 257 2.33 4.38 -28.62
C ASP A 257 1.33 4.06 -27.52
N TRP A 258 0.97 5.04 -26.72
CA TRP A 258 -0.04 4.88 -25.67
C TRP A 258 -1.16 5.90 -25.80
N SER A 259 -2.31 5.53 -25.23
CA SER A 259 -3.43 6.44 -25.03
C SER A 259 -4.14 6.15 -23.72
N LEU A 260 -4.83 7.14 -23.15
CA LEU A 260 -5.64 6.94 -21.94
C LEU A 260 -6.63 5.81 -22.13
N PHE A 261 -7.29 5.75 -23.30
CA PHE A 261 -8.23 4.69 -23.60
C PHE A 261 -7.55 3.30 -23.64
N ARG A 262 -6.34 3.17 -24.20
CA ARG A 262 -5.64 1.88 -24.22
C ARG A 262 -5.21 1.42 -22.83
N MET A 263 -4.69 2.34 -22.02
CA MET A 263 -4.21 2.02 -20.66
C MET A 263 -5.37 1.75 -19.68
N PHE A 264 -6.41 2.58 -19.70
CA PHE A 264 -7.47 2.57 -18.68
C PHE A 264 -8.83 2.07 -19.18
N SER A 265 -8.99 1.83 -20.49
CA SER A 265 -10.30 1.53 -21.13
C SER A 265 -11.36 2.60 -20.85
N ARG A 266 -10.91 3.82 -20.57
CA ARG A 266 -11.71 5.00 -20.27
C ARG A 266 -11.00 6.24 -20.79
N THR A 267 -11.77 7.27 -21.05
CA THR A 267 -11.30 8.62 -21.41
C THR A 267 -11.84 9.59 -20.36
N LEU A 268 -11.23 10.77 -20.26
CA LEU A 268 -11.66 11.79 -19.31
C LEU A 268 -12.81 12.59 -19.93
N THR A 269 -13.97 12.62 -19.29
CA THR A 269 -15.17 13.29 -19.83
C THR A 269 -15.49 14.58 -19.12
N GLU A 270 -15.35 14.61 -17.79
CA GLU A 270 -15.68 15.74 -16.94
C GLU A 270 -14.70 15.84 -15.75
N PRO A 271 -14.36 17.06 -15.30
CA PRO A 271 -13.56 17.25 -14.11
C PRO A 271 -14.40 16.93 -12.86
N CYS A 272 -13.74 16.67 -11.74
CA CYS A 272 -14.44 16.56 -10.46
C CYS A 272 -14.99 17.94 -10.06
N PRO A 273 -16.31 18.14 -9.89
CA PRO A 273 -16.88 19.45 -9.57
C PRO A 273 -16.47 19.98 -8.18
N LEU A 274 -15.90 19.13 -7.33
CA LEU A 274 -15.42 19.48 -6.00
C LEU A 274 -13.91 19.79 -5.97
N ALA A 275 -13.19 19.56 -7.08
CA ALA A 275 -11.76 19.80 -7.16
C ALA A 275 -11.47 21.29 -7.43
N SER A 276 -10.55 21.86 -6.66
CA SER A 276 -10.00 23.19 -6.92
C SER A 276 -8.98 23.18 -8.05
N GLU A 277 -8.30 22.05 -8.26
CA GLU A 277 -7.37 21.84 -9.37
C GLU A 277 -7.50 20.40 -9.87
N SER A 278 -7.49 20.19 -11.19
CA SER A 278 -7.51 18.87 -11.80
C SER A 278 -6.63 18.88 -13.05
N ARG A 279 -5.39 18.40 -12.93
CA ARG A 279 -4.36 18.54 -13.97
C ARG A 279 -3.78 17.20 -14.41
N VAL A 280 -3.49 17.08 -15.69
CA VAL A 280 -2.73 15.96 -16.27
C VAL A 280 -1.39 16.48 -16.78
N TYR A 281 -0.31 15.87 -16.30
CA TYR A 281 1.07 16.12 -16.71
C TYR A 281 1.56 14.95 -17.56
N VAL A 282 2.11 15.24 -18.73
CA VAL A 282 2.76 14.24 -19.58
C VAL A 282 4.24 14.61 -19.68
N ASP A 283 5.13 13.72 -19.22
CA ASP A 283 6.57 13.92 -19.32
C ASP A 283 6.99 13.85 -20.80
N ILE A 284 7.42 15.00 -21.32
CA ILE A 284 7.90 15.18 -22.69
C ILE A 284 9.38 15.57 -22.68
N THR A 285 10.14 15.22 -21.64
CA THR A 285 11.54 15.67 -21.53
C THR A 285 12.41 15.23 -22.71
N SER A 286 12.18 14.02 -23.25
CA SER A 286 12.86 13.51 -24.46
C SER A 286 12.49 14.25 -25.75
N TYR A 287 11.44 15.08 -25.76
CA TYR A 287 10.95 15.84 -26.91
C TYR A 287 11.94 16.91 -27.37
N HIS A 288 12.69 17.51 -26.45
CA HIS A 288 13.53 18.68 -26.77
C HIS A 288 14.91 18.33 -27.35
N GLN A 289 15.35 17.08 -27.26
CA GLN A 289 16.64 16.67 -27.83
C GLN A 289 16.54 16.41 -29.34
N ASP A 290 15.38 15.92 -29.82
CA ASP A 290 15.11 15.68 -31.25
C ASP A 290 13.64 16.02 -31.57
N ASN A 291 13.38 17.18 -32.16
CA ASN A 291 12.04 17.72 -32.54
C ASN A 291 11.19 16.80 -33.47
N GLU A 292 11.66 15.59 -33.78
CA GLU A 292 11.09 14.71 -34.81
C GLU A 292 10.57 13.37 -34.29
N THR A 293 10.70 13.04 -32.99
CA THR A 293 10.47 11.65 -32.52
C THR A 293 9.12 11.41 -31.83
N LEU A 294 8.55 12.41 -31.15
CA LEU A 294 7.40 12.24 -30.24
C LEU A 294 6.29 13.27 -30.49
N GLU A 295 5.04 12.82 -30.63
CA GLU A 295 3.88 13.68 -30.84
C GLU A 295 2.80 13.41 -29.78
N VAL A 296 2.38 14.46 -29.07
CA VAL A 296 1.28 14.40 -28.09
C VAL A 296 0.02 15.02 -28.70
N ASN A 297 -1.08 14.29 -28.64
CA ASN A 297 -2.37 14.71 -29.18
C ASN A 297 -3.46 14.59 -28.10
N PRO A 298 -4.30 15.64 -27.87
CA PRO A 298 -4.22 17.01 -28.40
C PRO A 298 -2.94 17.76 -28.02
N PRO A 299 -2.55 18.81 -28.76
CA PRO A 299 -1.41 19.64 -28.39
C PRO A 299 -1.59 20.23 -26.99
N PRO A 300 -0.50 20.37 -26.21
CA PRO A 300 -0.58 20.83 -24.83
C PRO A 300 -1.08 22.26 -24.73
N THR A 301 -1.90 22.55 -23.71
CA THR A 301 -2.38 23.91 -23.42
C THR A 301 -1.23 24.79 -22.92
N THR A 302 -0.39 24.24 -22.05
CA THR A 302 0.79 24.89 -21.50
C THR A 302 1.90 23.85 -21.25
N THR A 303 3.14 24.32 -21.14
CA THR A 303 4.28 23.50 -20.72
C THR A 303 4.77 23.95 -19.34
N TYR A 304 5.18 22.98 -18.52
CA TYR A 304 5.75 23.20 -17.19
C TYR A 304 7.16 22.62 -17.14
N GLN A 305 8.15 23.45 -16.80
CA GLN A 305 9.54 23.02 -16.67
C GLN A 305 10.00 23.17 -15.23
N ASP A 306 10.56 22.09 -14.68
CA ASP A 306 11.04 22.09 -13.31
C ASP A 306 12.09 20.98 -13.09
N VAL A 307 12.90 21.14 -12.04
CA VAL A 307 13.85 20.12 -11.61
C VAL A 307 13.11 19.11 -10.74
N THR A 308 13.04 17.86 -11.20
CA THR A 308 12.37 16.76 -10.52
C THR A 308 13.34 15.59 -10.41
N LEU A 309 13.50 15.03 -9.20
CA LEU A 309 14.44 13.92 -8.92
C LEU A 309 15.85 14.17 -9.50
N GLY A 310 16.30 15.43 -9.42
CA GLY A 310 17.63 15.87 -9.78
C GLY A 310 17.92 16.15 -11.25
N THR A 311 16.91 16.05 -12.13
CA THR A 311 17.03 16.38 -13.55
C THR A 311 16.00 17.41 -13.97
N LEU A 312 16.34 18.25 -14.96
CA LEU A 312 15.39 19.19 -15.55
C LEU A 312 14.40 18.41 -16.42
N LYS A 313 13.13 18.52 -16.10
CA LYS A 313 12.05 17.87 -16.83
C LYS A 313 11.09 18.87 -17.42
N THR A 314 10.54 18.52 -18.59
CA THR A 314 9.50 19.30 -19.26
C THR A 314 8.22 18.48 -19.33
N TYR A 315 7.12 19.06 -18.87
CA TYR A 315 5.81 18.43 -18.85
C TYR A 315 4.83 19.21 -19.73
N ALA A 316 4.09 18.48 -20.56
CA ALA A 316 2.86 18.97 -21.18
C ALA A 316 1.74 18.97 -20.15
N VAL A 317 1.03 20.10 -19.98
CA VAL A 317 0.00 20.27 -18.95
C VAL A 317 -1.38 20.45 -19.60
N TYR A 318 -2.32 19.64 -19.12
CA TYR A 318 -3.74 19.71 -19.49
C TYR A 318 -4.55 19.98 -18.22
N ASP A 319 -5.20 21.14 -18.16
CA ASP A 319 -6.11 21.50 -17.07
C ASP A 319 -7.53 21.06 -17.43
N LEU A 320 -8.10 20.15 -16.64
CA LEU A 320 -9.45 19.62 -16.88
C LEU A 320 -10.55 20.61 -16.48
N LEU A 321 -10.22 21.66 -15.71
CA LEU A 321 -11.16 22.73 -15.38
C LEU A 321 -11.28 23.75 -16.53
N ASP A 322 -10.33 23.77 -17.46
CA ASP A 322 -10.42 24.60 -18.65
C ASP A 322 -11.42 24.00 -19.65
N THR A 323 -12.51 24.74 -19.86
CA THR A 323 -13.60 24.36 -20.78
C THR A 323 -13.13 24.11 -22.21
N ALA A 324 -12.03 24.74 -22.66
CA ALA A 324 -11.49 24.52 -24.00
C ALA A 324 -10.93 23.10 -24.21
N VAL A 325 -10.40 22.49 -23.14
CA VAL A 325 -9.79 21.15 -23.19
C VAL A 325 -10.83 20.06 -23.37
N ILE A 326 -12.03 20.24 -22.80
CA ILE A 326 -13.10 19.22 -22.82
C ILE A 326 -14.12 19.48 -23.93
N ASN A 327 -14.47 20.75 -24.20
CA ASN A 327 -15.51 21.08 -25.17
C ASN A 327 -15.13 20.71 -26.62
N ASN A 328 -13.85 20.78 -26.97
CA ASN A 328 -13.41 20.50 -28.35
C ASN A 328 -13.58 19.03 -28.77
N SER A 329 -13.55 18.08 -27.82
CA SER A 329 -13.58 16.65 -28.15
C SER A 329 -14.67 15.83 -27.45
N ARG A 330 -15.45 16.42 -26.52
CA ARG A 330 -16.45 15.75 -25.64
C ARG A 330 -15.89 14.64 -24.73
N ASN A 331 -14.69 14.15 -25.03
CA ASN A 331 -13.86 13.31 -24.20
C ASN A 331 -12.38 13.63 -24.48
N LEU A 332 -11.58 13.76 -23.43
CA LEU A 332 -10.13 13.91 -23.53
C LEU A 332 -9.50 12.52 -23.52
N ASN A 333 -8.97 12.12 -24.67
CA ASN A 333 -8.15 10.93 -24.84
C ASN A 333 -6.74 11.34 -25.21
N LEU A 334 -5.88 11.58 -24.21
CA LEU A 334 -4.47 11.90 -24.46
C LEU A 334 -3.80 10.71 -25.14
N GLN A 335 -3.07 11.00 -26.21
CA GLN A 335 -2.29 10.03 -26.97
C GLN A 335 -0.87 10.55 -27.12
N LEU A 336 0.09 9.64 -26.99
CA LEU A 336 1.48 9.90 -27.31
C LEU A 336 1.89 8.89 -28.37
N LYS A 337 2.33 9.41 -29.52
CA LYS A 337 2.74 8.65 -30.69
C LYS A 337 4.20 8.89 -30.99
N TRP A 338 4.91 7.81 -31.31
CA TRP A 338 6.29 7.88 -31.78
C TRP A 338 6.29 7.97 -33.30
N LYS A 339 6.87 9.05 -33.85
CA LYS A 339 7.03 9.24 -35.30
C LYS A 339 8.07 8.27 -35.89
N SER A 340 9.11 7.98 -35.12
CA SER A 340 10.13 6.97 -35.40
C SER A 340 10.32 6.07 -34.17
N PRO A 341 10.61 4.76 -34.35
CA PRO A 341 10.90 3.90 -33.21
C PRO A 341 12.15 4.44 -32.51
N PRO A 342 12.12 4.65 -31.18
CA PRO A 342 13.29 5.11 -30.45
C PRO A 342 14.43 4.11 -30.63
N ALA A 343 15.65 4.60 -30.85
CA ALA A 343 16.84 3.76 -30.94
C ALA A 343 16.91 2.85 -29.71
N ASN A 344 17.35 1.59 -29.90
CA ASN A 344 17.58 0.65 -28.81
C ASN A 344 18.84 1.04 -28.02
N GLU A 345 18.80 2.20 -27.37
CA GLU A 345 19.81 2.61 -26.42
C GLU A 345 19.54 1.94 -25.07
N ALA A 346 20.62 1.59 -24.37
CA ALA A 346 20.49 1.09 -23.02
C ALA A 346 19.87 2.19 -22.12
N PRO A 347 18.89 1.85 -21.26
CA PRO A 347 18.26 2.84 -20.40
C PRO A 347 19.31 3.49 -19.48
N PRO A 348 19.24 4.82 -19.23
CA PRO A 348 20.12 5.49 -18.29
C PRO A 348 20.05 4.87 -16.90
N VAL A 349 21.23 4.61 -16.32
CA VAL A 349 21.35 4.03 -15.00
C VAL A 349 21.10 5.11 -13.93
N PRO A 350 20.15 4.91 -13.00
CA PRO A 350 19.93 5.86 -11.92
C PRO A 350 21.12 5.91 -10.95
N PHE A 351 21.34 7.05 -10.30
CA PHE A 351 22.46 7.22 -9.37
C PHE A 351 22.42 6.25 -8.18
N LEU A 352 21.23 5.88 -7.70
CA LEU A 352 21.04 4.92 -6.62
C LEU A 352 20.09 3.82 -7.07
N TYR A 353 20.52 2.58 -6.93
CA TYR A 353 19.67 1.41 -6.99
C TYR A 353 20.25 0.30 -6.11
N ALA A 354 19.43 -0.71 -5.80
CA ALA A 354 19.85 -1.82 -4.96
C ALA A 354 19.24 -3.12 -5.42
N GLN A 355 19.85 -4.21 -4.97
CA GLN A 355 19.38 -5.57 -5.18
C GLN A 355 19.62 -6.36 -3.90
N ARG A 356 18.70 -7.27 -3.58
CA ARG A 356 18.82 -8.16 -2.44
C ARG A 356 18.61 -9.61 -2.84
N TYR A 357 19.39 -10.52 -2.24
CA TYR A 357 19.25 -11.95 -2.47
C TYR A 357 19.74 -12.76 -1.26
N VAL A 358 19.32 -14.02 -1.20
CA VAL A 358 19.74 -15.00 -0.19
C VAL A 358 20.72 -15.97 -0.84
N SER A 359 21.83 -16.24 -0.17
CA SER A 359 22.82 -17.27 -0.54
C SER A 359 22.95 -18.31 0.57
N GLY A 360 23.62 -19.42 0.24
CA GLY A 360 23.84 -20.54 1.15
C GLY A 360 23.23 -21.84 0.62
N TYR A 361 23.67 -22.96 1.18
CA TYR A 361 23.23 -24.30 0.81
C TYR A 361 22.59 -25.00 2.01
N GLY A 362 21.58 -25.81 1.74
CA GLY A 362 20.85 -26.55 2.77
C GLY A 362 19.83 -25.71 3.56
N LEU A 363 19.29 -26.33 4.61
CA LEU A 363 18.18 -25.81 5.41
C LEU A 363 18.61 -25.33 6.81
N HIS A 364 19.92 -25.27 7.09
CA HIS A 364 20.44 -24.84 8.39
C HIS A 364 20.90 -23.39 8.36
N SER A 365 21.99 -23.08 7.65
CA SER A 365 22.57 -21.74 7.56
C SER A 365 22.35 -21.09 6.20
N GLY A 366 22.40 -19.76 6.18
CA GLY A 366 22.29 -18.94 4.98
C GLY A 366 23.00 -17.60 5.17
N GLU A 367 23.07 -16.82 4.11
CA GLU A 367 23.65 -15.48 4.12
C GLU A 367 22.68 -14.55 3.38
N LEU A 368 22.44 -13.39 3.99
CA LEU A 368 21.60 -12.34 3.45
C LEU A 368 22.50 -11.28 2.84
N ASN A 369 22.34 -11.06 1.54
CA ASN A 369 23.17 -10.15 0.77
C ASN A 369 22.33 -8.99 0.23
N THR A 370 22.79 -7.77 0.51
CA THR A 370 22.23 -6.54 -0.04
C THR A 370 23.34 -5.79 -0.80
N LEU A 371 23.13 -5.60 -2.10
CA LEU A 371 24.02 -4.85 -2.99
C LEU A 371 23.46 -3.45 -3.20
N LEU A 372 24.24 -2.44 -2.84
CA LEU A 372 23.91 -1.03 -3.01
C LEU A 372 24.82 -0.43 -4.08
N TYR A 373 24.24 0.19 -5.10
CA TYR A 373 24.97 0.74 -6.22
C TYR A 373 24.92 2.26 -6.21
N ASN A 374 26.09 2.89 -6.28
CA ASN A 374 26.23 4.32 -6.56
C ASN A 374 26.81 4.48 -7.96
N ALA A 375 25.96 4.86 -8.92
CA ALA A 375 26.35 5.10 -10.31
C ALA A 375 26.79 6.56 -10.57
N HIS A 376 26.81 7.42 -9.54
CA HIS A 376 27.32 8.77 -9.70
C HIS A 376 28.83 8.74 -9.98
N PRO A 377 29.33 9.45 -11.02
CA PRO A 377 30.72 9.33 -11.46
C PRO A 377 31.75 9.79 -10.42
N TYR A 378 31.46 10.87 -9.67
CA TYR A 378 32.45 11.51 -8.78
C TYR A 378 32.04 11.68 -7.31
N ARG A 379 30.74 11.70 -6.99
CA ARG A 379 30.24 12.05 -5.64
C ARG A 379 29.89 10.80 -4.84
N ALA A 380 30.50 10.66 -3.67
CA ALA A 380 30.02 9.76 -2.64
C ALA A 380 28.85 10.40 -1.89
N PHE A 381 27.87 9.60 -1.46
CA PHE A 381 26.78 10.07 -0.60
C PHE A 381 26.37 8.98 0.40
N PRO A 382 25.88 9.37 1.59
CA PRO A 382 25.42 8.43 2.60
C PRO A 382 24.04 7.87 2.25
N VAL A 383 23.85 6.59 2.55
CA VAL A 383 22.56 5.89 2.45
C VAL A 383 22.27 5.23 3.78
N LEU A 384 21.08 5.49 4.32
CA LEU A 384 20.57 4.86 5.52
C LEU A 384 19.80 3.61 5.12
N VAL A 385 20.28 2.45 5.55
CA VAL A 385 19.70 1.14 5.31
C VAL A 385 18.95 0.71 6.56
N LEU A 386 17.68 0.38 6.43
CA LEU A 386 16.90 -0.30 7.46
C LEU A 386 16.54 -1.70 6.97
N ASP A 387 16.86 -2.70 7.77
CA ASP A 387 16.49 -4.09 7.53
C ASP A 387 15.67 -4.64 8.70
N THR A 388 14.60 -5.36 8.35
CA THR A 388 13.71 -6.02 9.30
C THR A 388 13.68 -7.50 8.98
N VAL A 389 14.29 -8.30 9.84
CA VAL A 389 14.45 -9.74 9.63
C VAL A 389 13.64 -10.50 10.68
N PRO A 390 12.70 -11.38 10.28
CA PRO A 390 11.88 -12.12 11.22
C PRO A 390 12.68 -12.96 12.21
N TRP A 391 12.13 -13.18 13.40
CA TRP A 391 12.79 -13.91 14.49
C TRP A 391 13.20 -15.35 14.15
N TYR A 392 12.54 -15.97 13.16
CA TYR A 392 12.87 -17.31 12.72
C TYR A 392 14.13 -17.39 11.85
N LEU A 393 14.74 -16.24 11.50
CA LEU A 393 16.07 -16.16 10.90
C LEU A 393 17.01 -15.50 11.91
N ARG A 394 17.78 -16.33 12.63
CA ARG A 394 18.68 -15.89 13.70
C ARG A 394 19.93 -15.28 13.09
N LEU A 395 20.05 -13.96 13.16
CA LEU A 395 21.18 -13.22 12.58
C LEU A 395 22.45 -13.32 13.45
N TYR A 396 23.58 -13.60 12.80
CA TYR A 396 24.90 -13.57 13.43
C TYR A 396 25.61 -12.24 13.14
N VAL A 397 25.35 -11.22 13.97
CA VAL A 397 25.87 -9.84 13.75
C VAL A 397 27.40 -9.78 13.67
N HIS A 398 28.13 -10.66 14.36
CA HIS A 398 29.58 -10.74 14.26
C HIS A 398 30.10 -11.13 12.86
N THR A 399 29.23 -11.65 11.99
CA THR A 399 29.53 -11.98 10.58
C THR A 399 29.17 -10.85 9.61
N LEU A 400 28.66 -9.72 10.12
CA LEU A 400 28.30 -8.57 9.30
C LEU A 400 29.55 -8.04 8.58
N THR A 401 29.54 -8.11 7.24
CA THR A 401 30.62 -7.59 6.40
C THR A 401 30.07 -6.56 5.43
N LEU A 402 30.76 -5.41 5.36
CA LEU A 402 30.47 -4.35 4.41
C LEU A 402 31.70 -4.15 3.54
N THR A 403 31.57 -4.41 2.24
CA THR A 403 32.68 -4.31 1.30
C THR A 403 32.32 -3.42 0.12
N ALA A 404 33.18 -2.46 -0.20
CA ALA A 404 33.05 -1.58 -1.36
C ALA A 404 34.37 -1.57 -2.13
N LYS A 405 34.33 -1.83 -3.44
CA LYS A 405 35.54 -1.92 -4.30
C LYS A 405 36.63 -2.85 -3.71
N GLY A 406 36.22 -3.97 -3.11
CA GLY A 406 37.14 -4.94 -2.50
C GLY A 406 37.79 -4.51 -1.19
N LYS A 407 37.41 -3.36 -0.62
CA LYS A 407 37.87 -2.86 0.69
C LYS A 407 36.72 -2.86 1.70
N GLU A 408 37.05 -3.00 2.97
CA GLU A 408 36.08 -2.85 4.06
C GLU A 408 35.51 -1.42 4.09
N ASN A 409 34.19 -1.30 4.18
CA ASN A 409 33.47 -0.02 4.25
C ASN A 409 32.71 0.07 5.56
N LYS A 410 33.32 0.66 6.59
CA LYS A 410 32.73 0.72 7.92
C LYS A 410 31.54 1.69 7.96
N PRO A 411 30.38 1.27 8.48
CA PRO A 411 29.22 2.15 8.61
C PRO A 411 29.49 3.25 9.65
N SER A 412 29.00 4.47 9.39
CA SER A 412 29.15 5.61 10.29
C SER A 412 28.21 5.54 11.50
N TYR A 413 27.11 4.81 11.37
CA TYR A 413 26.13 4.58 12.41
C TYR A 413 25.59 3.16 12.25
N VAL A 414 25.41 2.46 13.37
CA VAL A 414 24.77 1.15 13.43
C VAL A 414 23.86 1.12 14.66
N HIS A 415 22.59 0.80 14.44
CA HIS A 415 21.65 0.47 15.50
C HIS A 415 21.09 -0.92 15.23
N TYR A 416 21.17 -1.78 16.23
CA TYR A 416 20.72 -3.16 16.11
C TYR A 416 19.90 -3.56 17.33
N GLN A 417 18.70 -4.06 17.08
CA GLN A 417 17.84 -4.70 18.07
C GLN A 417 17.72 -6.18 17.70
N PRO A 418 18.12 -7.11 18.59
CA PRO A 418 18.01 -8.54 18.33
C PRO A 418 16.55 -8.99 18.38
N ALA A 419 16.21 -9.98 17.54
CA ALA A 419 14.93 -10.66 17.62
C ALA A 419 14.78 -11.42 18.95
N GLN A 420 13.53 -11.62 19.33
CA GLN A 420 13.13 -12.56 20.37
C GLN A 420 12.11 -13.51 19.78
N ASP A 421 12.33 -14.82 19.97
CA ASP A 421 11.49 -15.87 19.39
C ASP A 421 10.00 -15.61 19.68
N ARG A 422 9.20 -15.42 18.61
CA ARG A 422 7.74 -15.17 18.65
C ARG A 422 7.31 -13.87 19.33
N LEU A 423 8.24 -12.96 19.62
CA LEU A 423 7.94 -11.69 20.29
C LEU A 423 8.24 -10.49 19.40
N GLN A 424 9.44 -10.43 18.82
CA GLN A 424 9.86 -9.30 17.98
C GLN A 424 10.88 -9.72 16.91
N PRO A 425 10.93 -9.05 15.75
CA PRO A 425 11.93 -9.32 14.72
C PRO A 425 13.27 -8.63 15.03
N HIS A 426 14.30 -8.94 14.23
CA HIS A 426 15.54 -8.19 14.22
C HIS A 426 15.32 -6.85 13.50
N LEU A 427 15.81 -5.77 14.09
CA LEU A 427 15.90 -4.44 13.45
C LEU A 427 17.38 -4.08 13.31
N LEU A 428 17.81 -3.76 12.09
CA LEU A 428 19.16 -3.30 11.79
C LEU A 428 19.08 -1.99 10.99
N GLU A 429 19.61 -0.91 11.55
CA GLU A 429 19.76 0.38 10.87
C GLU A 429 21.25 0.70 10.71
N MET A 430 21.67 1.06 9.50
CA MET A 430 23.08 1.37 9.19
C MET A 430 23.19 2.58 8.28
N LEU A 431 24.02 3.55 8.65
CA LEU A 431 24.39 4.66 7.76
C LEU A 431 25.68 4.30 7.02
N ILE A 432 25.57 4.06 5.72
CA ILE A 432 26.67 3.57 4.88
C ILE A 432 27.04 4.64 3.86
N GLN A 433 28.30 5.03 3.83
CA GLN A 433 28.81 5.92 2.78
C GLN A 433 29.01 5.10 1.49
N LEU A 434 28.34 5.47 0.39
CA LEU A 434 28.53 4.80 -0.90
C LEU A 434 29.58 5.52 -1.74
N PRO A 435 30.76 4.93 -2.02
CA PRO A 435 31.76 5.55 -2.88
C PRO A 435 31.24 5.77 -4.32
N PRO A 436 31.76 6.76 -5.06
CA PRO A 436 31.33 7.03 -6.43
C PRO A 436 31.66 5.86 -7.35
N ASN A 437 30.79 5.63 -8.35
CA ASN A 437 30.88 4.56 -9.33
C ASN A 437 31.31 3.23 -8.68
N SER A 438 30.50 2.75 -7.74
CA SER A 438 30.82 1.58 -6.93
C SER A 438 29.59 0.76 -6.56
N ALA A 439 29.84 -0.51 -6.23
CA ALA A 439 28.88 -1.39 -5.57
C ALA A 439 29.39 -1.69 -4.15
N THR A 440 28.54 -1.46 -3.16
CA THR A 440 28.78 -1.83 -1.76
C THR A 440 27.93 -3.06 -1.43
N LYS A 441 28.58 -4.14 -1.04
CA LYS A 441 27.95 -5.38 -0.59
C LYS A 441 27.86 -5.39 0.93
N VAL A 442 26.64 -5.50 1.44
CA VAL A 442 26.33 -5.78 2.85
C VAL A 442 25.95 -7.25 2.94
N SER A 443 26.65 -8.01 3.78
CA SER A 443 26.43 -9.44 4.00
C SER A 443 26.31 -9.74 5.49
N ILE A 444 25.35 -10.57 5.86
CA ILE A 444 25.19 -11.10 7.21
C ILE A 444 24.72 -12.57 7.16
N GLN A 445 25.35 -13.43 7.96
CA GLN A 445 24.95 -14.83 8.05
C GLN A 445 23.78 -15.00 9.01
N PHE A 446 22.95 -16.01 8.74
CA PHE A 446 21.82 -16.37 9.58
C PHE A 446 21.63 -17.88 9.67
N GLU A 447 20.94 -18.30 10.72
CA GLU A 447 20.46 -19.67 10.92
C GLU A 447 18.94 -19.71 10.89
N ARG A 448 18.38 -20.79 10.34
CA ARG A 448 16.93 -21.01 10.27
C ARG A 448 16.44 -21.70 11.54
N ALA A 449 15.48 -21.08 12.23
CA ALA A 449 14.86 -21.68 13.40
C ALA A 449 13.92 -22.83 13.01
N LEU A 450 13.77 -23.81 13.92
CA LEU A 450 12.75 -24.85 13.82
C LEU A 450 11.40 -24.28 14.28
N LEU A 451 10.46 -24.21 13.34
CA LEU A 451 9.09 -23.80 13.62
C LEU A 451 8.23 -24.96 14.12
N LYS A 452 7.20 -24.64 14.90
CA LYS A 452 6.13 -25.60 15.23
C LYS A 452 5.29 -25.86 13.98
N TRP A 453 4.68 -27.04 13.87
CA TRP A 453 3.84 -27.39 12.72
C TRP A 453 2.68 -26.41 12.51
N THR A 454 2.15 -25.80 13.58
CA THR A 454 1.08 -24.78 13.55
C THR A 454 1.55 -23.40 13.08
N GLU A 455 2.86 -23.15 13.02
CA GLU A 455 3.46 -21.87 12.60
C GLU A 455 3.70 -21.83 11.08
N TYR A 456 3.57 -22.98 10.41
CA TYR A 456 3.62 -23.05 8.95
C TYR A 456 2.36 -22.52 8.32
N THR A 457 2.53 -21.86 7.18
CA THR A 457 1.40 -21.45 6.35
C THR A 457 0.81 -22.65 5.61
N PRO A 458 -0.45 -22.57 5.14
CA PRO A 458 -1.14 -23.72 4.52
C PRO A 458 -0.39 -24.38 3.36
N ASP A 459 0.45 -23.61 2.66
CA ASP A 459 1.50 -24.13 1.78
C ASP A 459 2.89 -23.92 2.43
N PRO A 460 3.46 -24.96 3.07
CA PRO A 460 4.80 -24.92 3.66
C PRO A 460 5.93 -24.88 2.62
N ASN A 461 5.68 -25.40 1.41
CA ASN A 461 6.70 -25.55 0.36
C ASN A 461 6.94 -24.25 -0.40
N HIS A 462 5.99 -23.31 -0.36
CA HIS A 462 6.15 -21.97 -0.90
C HIS A 462 7.31 -21.19 -0.24
N GLY A 463 7.56 -21.44 1.05
CA GLY A 463 8.56 -20.71 1.82
C GLY A 463 8.05 -19.45 2.52
N PHE A 464 8.94 -18.79 3.25
CA PHE A 464 8.64 -17.67 4.13
C PHE A 464 9.19 -16.36 3.57
N TYR A 465 8.39 -15.30 3.63
CA TYR A 465 8.81 -14.00 3.14
C TYR A 465 9.60 -13.24 4.20
N VAL A 466 10.70 -12.64 3.78
CA VAL A 466 11.44 -11.62 4.53
C VAL A 466 11.12 -10.25 3.94
N SER A 467 10.77 -9.32 4.81
CA SER A 467 10.40 -7.95 4.43
C SER A 467 11.51 -7.26 3.64
N PRO A 468 11.18 -6.45 2.61
CA PRO A 468 12.13 -5.59 1.92
C PRO A 468 12.96 -4.72 2.86
N SER A 469 14.20 -4.42 2.46
CA SER A 469 15.02 -3.41 3.13
C SER A 469 14.64 -2.02 2.61
N VAL A 470 14.63 -1.03 3.50
CA VAL A 470 14.33 0.37 3.21
C VAL A 470 15.63 1.14 3.06
N LEU A 471 15.76 1.89 1.97
CA LEU A 471 16.92 2.72 1.67
C LEU A 471 16.48 4.18 1.65
N SER A 472 16.99 4.99 2.57
CA SER A 472 16.71 6.42 2.66
C SER A 472 17.98 7.20 2.36
N ALA A 473 17.97 8.06 1.34
CA ALA A 473 19.16 8.79 0.90
C ALA A 473 18.85 10.20 0.41
N LEU A 474 19.80 11.12 0.61
CA LEU A 474 19.85 12.41 -0.08
C LEU A 474 20.76 12.25 -1.30
N VAL A 475 20.15 12.01 -2.46
CA VAL A 475 20.86 11.75 -3.70
C VAL A 475 21.30 13.09 -4.32
N PRO A 476 22.55 13.21 -4.79
CA PRO A 476 23.01 14.41 -5.48
C PRO A 476 22.15 14.77 -6.69
N SER A 477 21.81 16.05 -6.79
CA SER A 477 21.14 16.62 -7.94
C SER A 477 22.15 17.03 -9.03
N VAL A 478 21.82 16.79 -10.30
CA VAL A 478 22.64 17.28 -11.43
C VAL A 478 22.36 18.76 -11.69
N VAL A 479 21.12 19.19 -11.45
CA VAL A 479 20.66 20.57 -11.65
C VAL A 479 20.20 21.13 -10.31
N ALA A 480 20.62 22.34 -9.95
CA ALA A 480 20.16 22.97 -8.72
C ALA A 480 18.63 23.15 -8.74
N ALA A 481 17.94 22.57 -7.76
CA ALA A 481 16.51 22.71 -7.62
C ALA A 481 16.17 24.03 -6.91
N LYS A 482 15.11 24.70 -7.38
CA LYS A 482 14.53 25.83 -6.64
C LYS A 482 13.82 25.31 -5.39
N PRO A 483 13.86 26.05 -4.26
CA PRO A 483 13.07 25.71 -3.09
C PRO A 483 11.60 25.59 -3.48
N VAL A 484 10.96 24.53 -2.99
CA VAL A 484 9.60 24.17 -3.38
C VAL A 484 8.62 24.95 -2.51
N ASP A 485 7.79 25.78 -3.12
CA ASP A 485 6.56 26.23 -2.45
C ASP A 485 5.58 25.05 -2.41
N TRP A 486 5.33 24.52 -1.21
CA TRP A 486 4.52 23.33 -1.00
C TRP A 486 3.06 23.49 -1.46
N GLU A 487 2.55 24.73 -1.47
CA GLU A 487 1.14 25.00 -1.74
C GLU A 487 0.88 25.07 -3.24
N GLU A 488 1.77 25.74 -3.97
CA GLU A 488 1.70 25.96 -5.43
C GLU A 488 2.35 24.84 -6.25
N SER A 489 3.30 24.11 -5.68
CA SER A 489 4.00 23.06 -6.41
C SER A 489 3.07 21.89 -6.80
N PRO A 490 3.43 21.16 -7.87
CA PRO A 490 2.77 19.92 -8.21
C PRO A 490 2.84 18.91 -7.05
N LEU A 491 1.75 18.19 -6.86
CA LEU A 491 1.57 17.19 -5.84
C LEU A 491 2.72 16.17 -5.82
N PHE A 492 3.19 15.73 -6.99
CA PHE A 492 4.26 14.73 -7.12
C PHE A 492 5.64 15.16 -6.61
N LYS A 493 5.85 16.46 -6.34
CA LYS A 493 7.10 17.00 -5.79
C LYS A 493 7.02 17.28 -4.28
N SER A 494 5.80 17.35 -3.72
CA SER A 494 5.54 17.99 -2.41
C SER A 494 5.41 17.02 -1.22
N LEU A 495 5.50 15.70 -1.43
CA LEU A 495 5.33 14.76 -0.30
C LEU A 495 6.55 14.77 0.63
N TYR A 496 7.76 14.76 0.09
CA TYR A 496 8.97 14.86 0.90
C TYR A 496 9.44 16.31 0.97
N PRO A 497 9.69 16.88 2.16
CA PRO A 497 10.20 18.23 2.27
C PRO A 497 11.62 18.29 1.66
N VAL A 498 11.81 19.16 0.68
CA VAL A 498 13.13 19.41 0.07
C VAL A 498 13.75 20.60 0.79
N SER A 499 14.80 20.35 1.58
CA SER A 499 15.52 21.39 2.31
C SER A 499 16.73 21.94 1.55
N ASP A 500 17.28 21.17 0.60
CA ASP A 500 18.51 21.50 -0.12
C ASP A 500 18.30 21.54 -1.63
N SER A 501 18.88 22.54 -2.29
CA SER A 501 18.87 22.70 -3.75
C SER A 501 19.80 21.70 -4.47
N SER A 502 20.80 21.18 -3.77
CA SER A 502 21.87 20.35 -4.36
C SER A 502 21.62 18.84 -4.28
N SER A 503 20.56 18.42 -3.60
CA SER A 503 20.22 17.03 -3.36
C SER A 503 18.71 16.85 -3.27
N TYR A 504 18.24 15.63 -3.50
CA TYR A 504 16.83 15.28 -3.36
C TYR A 504 16.70 14.01 -2.54
N PHE A 505 15.66 13.95 -1.70
CA PHE A 505 15.39 12.77 -0.90
C PHE A 505 14.75 11.67 -1.75
N VAL A 506 15.26 10.45 -1.62
CA VAL A 506 14.66 9.25 -2.20
C VAL A 506 14.55 8.20 -1.12
N ARG A 507 13.37 7.57 -1.05
CA ARG A 507 13.16 6.32 -0.33
C ARG A 507 12.94 5.20 -1.33
N LEU A 508 13.85 4.23 -1.37
CA LEU A 508 13.74 3.03 -2.19
C LEU A 508 13.52 1.82 -1.29
N TYR A 509 12.95 0.77 -1.88
CA TYR A 509 12.78 -0.54 -1.24
C TYR A 509 13.48 -1.59 -2.09
N THR A 510 14.06 -2.61 -1.46
CA THR A 510 14.62 -3.77 -2.16
C THR A 510 13.54 -4.80 -2.50
N GLU A 511 13.91 -5.90 -3.14
CA GLU A 511 13.02 -7.04 -3.33
C GLU A 511 12.68 -7.69 -1.97
N PRO A 512 11.44 -8.20 -1.79
CA PRO A 512 11.16 -9.14 -0.71
C PRO A 512 11.88 -10.44 -0.97
N LEU A 513 12.41 -11.08 0.07
CA LEU A 513 13.10 -12.37 -0.09
C LEU A 513 12.16 -13.52 0.24
N LEU A 514 12.37 -14.66 -0.40
CA LEU A 514 11.70 -15.90 -0.10
C LEU A 514 12.72 -16.90 0.44
N VAL A 515 12.50 -17.37 1.66
CA VAL A 515 13.41 -18.27 2.38
C VAL A 515 12.67 -19.56 2.73
N ASN A 516 13.26 -20.69 2.33
CA ASN A 516 12.75 -21.99 2.74
C ASN A 516 13.20 -22.29 4.17
N LEU A 517 12.26 -22.73 5.00
CA LEU A 517 12.50 -23.23 6.35
C LEU A 517 12.42 -24.77 6.35
N PRO A 518 13.06 -25.44 7.32
CA PRO A 518 13.04 -26.90 7.42
C PRO A 518 11.62 -27.42 7.70
N THR A 519 10.92 -27.86 6.65
CA THR A 519 9.54 -28.35 6.72
C THR A 519 9.46 -29.66 7.52
N PRO A 520 8.56 -29.77 8.51
CA PRO A 520 8.36 -31.02 9.24
C PRO A 520 7.62 -32.04 8.36
N ASP A 521 7.68 -33.30 8.76
CA ASP A 521 6.84 -34.34 8.15
C ASP A 521 5.37 -34.14 8.55
N PHE A 522 4.58 -33.56 7.64
CA PHE A 522 3.15 -33.33 7.84
C PHE A 522 2.30 -34.61 7.84
N SER A 523 2.86 -35.75 7.45
CA SER A 523 2.13 -37.04 7.46
C SER A 523 1.89 -37.55 8.88
N MET A 524 2.80 -37.28 9.83
CA MET A 524 2.64 -37.72 11.21
C MET A 524 1.41 -37.10 11.90
N PRO A 525 1.22 -35.76 11.93
CA PRO A 525 0.02 -35.16 12.48
C PRO A 525 -1.26 -35.66 11.78
N TYR A 526 -1.23 -35.80 10.45
CA TYR A 526 -2.36 -36.34 9.69
C TYR A 526 -2.74 -37.74 10.16
N ASN A 527 -1.77 -38.65 10.29
CA ASN A 527 -2.00 -40.02 10.74
C ASN A 527 -2.58 -40.06 12.16
N VAL A 528 -2.08 -39.20 13.06
CA VAL A 528 -2.60 -39.10 14.44
C VAL A 528 -4.03 -38.56 14.46
N ILE A 529 -4.34 -37.53 13.65
CA ILE A 529 -5.69 -36.99 13.53
C ILE A 529 -6.65 -38.05 12.96
N CYS A 530 -6.25 -38.76 11.89
CA CYS A 530 -7.06 -39.83 11.33
C CYS A 530 -7.34 -40.93 12.35
N LEU A 531 -6.34 -41.38 13.10
CA LEU A 531 -6.50 -42.41 14.12
C LEU A 531 -7.39 -41.96 15.28
N THR A 532 -7.21 -40.73 15.77
CA THR A 532 -8.03 -40.20 16.87
C THR A 532 -9.47 -39.98 16.42
N CYS A 533 -9.70 -39.43 15.21
CA CYS A 533 -11.03 -39.29 14.64
C CYS A 533 -11.73 -40.64 14.42
N THR A 534 -11.03 -41.68 13.96
CA THR A 534 -11.64 -43.01 13.80
C THR A 534 -12.01 -43.62 15.15
N VAL A 535 -11.16 -43.53 16.16
CA VAL A 535 -11.47 -43.99 17.53
C VAL A 535 -12.69 -43.25 18.08
N VAL A 536 -12.73 -41.93 17.97
CA VAL A 536 -13.87 -41.11 18.42
C VAL A 536 -15.14 -41.47 17.66
N ALA A 537 -15.07 -41.65 16.34
CA ALA A 537 -16.22 -42.03 15.53
C ALA A 537 -16.76 -43.42 15.89
N VAL A 538 -15.89 -44.39 16.16
CA VAL A 538 -16.29 -45.74 16.59
C VAL A 538 -16.90 -45.71 17.99
N CYS A 539 -16.29 -45.00 18.94
CA CYS A 539 -16.82 -44.83 20.28
C CYS A 539 -18.19 -44.14 20.24
N TYR A 540 -18.28 -42.99 19.58
CA TYR A 540 -19.52 -42.24 19.45
C TYR A 540 -20.61 -43.06 18.75
N GLY A 541 -20.28 -43.71 17.63
CA GLY A 541 -21.23 -44.57 16.91
C GLY A 541 -21.74 -45.72 17.77
N SER A 542 -20.87 -46.34 18.57
CA SER A 542 -21.25 -47.41 19.49
C SER A 542 -22.16 -46.91 20.62
N PHE A 543 -21.80 -45.78 21.25
CA PHE A 543 -22.60 -45.14 22.30
C PHE A 543 -23.96 -44.67 21.77
N TYR A 544 -23.97 -44.00 20.62
CA TYR A 544 -25.19 -43.52 19.97
C TYR A 544 -26.12 -44.69 19.62
N ASN A 545 -25.59 -45.77 19.05
CA ASN A 545 -26.38 -46.97 18.77
C ASN A 545 -26.95 -47.60 20.05
N LEU A 546 -26.17 -47.71 21.13
CA LEU A 546 -26.66 -48.24 22.41
C LEU A 546 -27.79 -47.39 23.01
N LEU A 547 -27.69 -46.06 22.91
CA LEU A 547 -28.67 -45.15 23.50
C LEU A 547 -29.94 -44.98 22.66
N THR A 548 -29.84 -45.09 21.33
CA THR A 548 -30.97 -44.82 20.42
C THR A 548 -31.63 -46.05 19.86
N ARG A 549 -30.95 -47.21 19.85
CA ARG A 549 -31.52 -48.44 19.33
C ARG A 549 -32.53 -49.01 20.32
N THR A 550 -33.79 -49.07 19.91
CA THR A 550 -34.84 -49.79 20.63
C THR A 550 -34.65 -51.29 20.45
N PHE A 551 -34.22 -51.98 21.51
CA PHE A 551 -34.16 -53.44 21.52
C PHE A 551 -35.57 -54.01 21.64
N HIS A 552 -36.11 -54.57 20.57
CA HIS A 552 -37.32 -55.40 20.66
C HIS A 552 -36.92 -56.79 21.13
N ILE A 553 -37.43 -57.18 22.30
CA ILE A 553 -37.35 -58.56 22.79
C ILE A 553 -38.24 -59.38 21.87
N GLU A 554 -37.64 -60.26 21.08
CA GLU A 554 -38.39 -61.24 20.31
C GLU A 554 -38.96 -62.26 21.31
N GLU A 555 -40.28 -62.20 21.55
CA GLU A 555 -40.93 -63.17 22.42
C GLU A 555 -40.69 -64.57 21.86
N PRO A 556 -40.18 -65.53 22.67
CA PRO A 556 -40.03 -66.90 22.21
C PRO A 556 -41.41 -67.39 21.79
N SER A 557 -41.52 -67.95 20.57
CA SER A 557 -42.76 -68.52 20.00
C SER A 557 -43.25 -69.73 20.81
N THR A 558 -43.67 -69.47 22.04
CA THR A 558 -44.29 -70.41 22.96
C THR A 558 -45.73 -70.59 22.53
N GLY A 559 -45.95 -71.40 21.49
CA GLY A 559 -47.31 -71.73 21.11
C GLY A 559 -47.54 -72.49 19.80
N GLY A 560 -46.54 -72.75 18.97
CA GLY A 560 -46.78 -73.47 17.71
C GLY A 560 -47.10 -74.96 17.88
N LEU A 561 -46.24 -75.68 18.62
CA LEU A 561 -46.34 -77.13 18.78
C LEU A 561 -47.31 -77.56 19.89
N ALA A 562 -47.28 -76.89 21.04
CA ALA A 562 -48.17 -77.19 22.16
C ALA A 562 -49.66 -76.97 21.80
N LYS A 563 -49.98 -75.91 21.06
CA LYS A 563 -51.34 -75.59 20.61
C LYS A 563 -51.82 -76.55 19.51
N ARG A 564 -50.91 -77.01 18.63
CA ARG A 564 -51.19 -78.09 17.65
C ARG A 564 -51.44 -79.44 18.31
N LEU A 565 -50.65 -79.83 19.31
CA LEU A 565 -50.83 -81.08 20.05
C LEU A 565 -52.14 -81.07 20.88
N ALA A 566 -52.43 -79.94 21.54
CA ALA A 566 -53.67 -79.75 22.29
C ALA A 566 -54.91 -79.83 21.39
N ASN A 567 -54.85 -79.28 20.17
CA ASN A 567 -55.94 -79.35 19.20
C ASN A 567 -56.11 -80.76 18.60
N LEU A 568 -55.05 -81.56 18.52
CA LEU A 568 -55.10 -82.96 18.06
C LEU A 568 -55.72 -83.87 19.13
N ILE A 569 -55.36 -83.68 20.41
CA ILE A 569 -55.96 -84.39 21.56
C ILE A 569 -57.43 -84.01 21.73
N ARG A 570 -57.79 -82.72 21.58
CA ARG A 570 -59.18 -82.26 21.62
C ARG A 570 -60.03 -82.86 20.49
N ARG A 571 -59.49 -82.96 19.27
CA ARG A 571 -60.15 -83.65 18.15
C ARG A 571 -60.40 -85.13 18.44
N ALA A 572 -59.45 -85.82 19.06
CA ALA A 572 -59.61 -87.23 19.47
C ALA A 572 -60.66 -87.41 20.58
N ARG A 573 -60.93 -86.37 21.37
CA ARG A 573 -61.94 -86.35 22.44
C ARG A 573 -63.29 -85.74 22.03
N GLY A 574 -63.47 -85.39 20.75
CA GLY A 574 -64.72 -84.83 20.24
C GLY A 574 -65.04 -83.40 20.72
N VAL A 575 -64.04 -82.66 21.22
CA VAL A 575 -64.19 -81.28 21.72
C VAL A 575 -63.62 -80.29 20.69
N PRO A 576 -64.26 -79.14 20.45
CA PRO A 576 -63.75 -78.13 19.51
C PRO A 576 -62.36 -77.59 19.91
N PRO A 577 -61.52 -77.22 18.92
CA PRO A 577 -60.14 -76.77 19.13
C PRO A 577 -60.04 -75.40 19.82
N LEU A 578 -58.91 -75.17 20.50
CA LEU A 578 -58.47 -73.88 21.08
C LEU A 578 -58.09 -72.85 20.02
#